data_AF-A0A845QMD4-F1
#
_entry.id   AF-A0A845QMD4-F1
#
_cell.length_a   1.000
_cell.length_b   1.000
_cell.length_c   1.000
_cell.angle_alpha   90.00
_cell.angle_beta   90.00
_cell.angle_gamma   90.00
#
_symmetry.space_group_name_H-M   'P 1'
#
loop_
_entity.id
_entity.type
_entity.pdbx_description
1 polymer ?
#
loop_
_entity_poly.entity_id
_entity_poly.type
_entity_poly.pdbx_seq_one_letter_code
_entity_poly.pdbx_strand_id
1 'polypeptide(L)'
;MKPMKEFTIRKTPPAVPLTFDTEKCIGCGLCMEACQMDVLIPAAEKGAHPEVAYADECWYCGCCVMECPKDAIKLHHPLMNQTRWVEKASLLAKGTEK
;
A
#
# COMPACT_ATOMS: atom_id res chain seq x y z
N MET A 1 3.67 -39.24 -4.92
CA MET A 1 3.97 -37.85 -5.30
C MET A 1 3.19 -36.94 -4.36
N LYS A 2 3.82 -36.14 -3.49
CA LYS A 2 3.07 -35.19 -2.64
C LYS A 2 2.45 -34.11 -3.54
N PRO A 3 1.18 -33.71 -3.35
CA PRO A 3 0.61 -32.61 -4.12
C PRO A 3 1.41 -31.34 -3.84
N MET A 4 1.82 -30.66 -4.92
CA MET A 4 2.52 -29.39 -4.79
C MET A 4 1.60 -28.39 -4.10
N LYS A 5 2.09 -27.75 -3.04
CA LYS A 5 1.34 -26.69 -2.36
C LYS A 5 1.05 -25.59 -3.38
N GLU A 6 -0.21 -25.17 -3.50
CA GLU A 6 -0.60 -24.02 -4.31
C GLU A 6 0.02 -22.75 -3.69
N PHE A 7 1.10 -22.24 -4.29
CA PHE A 7 1.73 -20.99 -3.87
C PHE A 7 1.08 -19.83 -4.62
N THR A 8 0.24 -19.07 -3.94
CA THR A 8 -0.29 -17.82 -4.49
C THR A 8 0.74 -16.70 -4.33
N ILE A 9 1.28 -16.23 -5.46
CA ILE A 9 2.19 -15.08 -5.49
C ILE A 9 1.35 -13.81 -5.42
N ARG A 10 1.54 -13.00 -4.36
CA ARG A 10 1.00 -11.64 -4.33
C ARG A 10 1.82 -10.77 -5.29
N LYS A 11 1.19 -10.33 -6.37
CA LYS A 11 1.80 -9.38 -7.30
C LYS A 11 1.72 -7.98 -6.67
N THR A 12 2.84 -7.47 -6.17
CA THR A 12 2.97 -6.06 -5.77
C THR A 12 3.56 -5.29 -6.95
N PRO A 13 2.92 -4.23 -7.46
CA PRO A 13 3.50 -3.40 -8.51
C PRO A 13 4.80 -2.77 -8.01
N PRO A 14 5.90 -2.80 -8.79
CA PRO A 14 7.14 -2.12 -8.42
C PRO A 14 6.90 -0.60 -8.43
N ALA A 15 7.46 0.10 -7.46
CA ALA A 15 7.45 1.57 -7.39
C ALA A 15 6.06 2.25 -7.41
N VAL A 16 5.02 1.58 -6.87
CA VAL A 16 3.71 2.21 -6.64
C VAL A 16 3.39 2.17 -5.14
N PRO A 17 3.94 3.10 -4.34
CA PRO A 17 3.74 3.11 -2.90
C PRO A 17 2.33 3.53 -2.51
N LEU A 18 1.66 4.36 -3.31
CA LEU A 18 0.36 4.94 -2.98
C LEU A 18 -0.63 4.73 -4.13
N THR A 19 -1.87 4.41 -3.78
CA THR A 19 -3.02 4.46 -4.69
C THR A 19 -4.14 5.25 -4.06
N PHE A 20 -4.86 6.02 -4.88
CA PHE A 20 -5.91 6.91 -4.44
C PHE A 20 -7.28 6.43 -4.94
N ASP A 21 -8.29 6.49 -4.05
CA ASP A 21 -9.70 6.29 -4.39
C ASP A 21 -10.26 7.64 -4.87
N THR A 22 -10.50 7.76 -6.18
CA THR A 22 -10.96 8.99 -6.84
C THR A 22 -12.36 9.42 -6.38
N GLU A 23 -13.19 8.48 -5.92
CA GLU A 23 -14.55 8.80 -5.49
C GLU A 23 -14.58 9.40 -4.07
N LYS A 24 -13.58 9.06 -3.25
CA LYS A 24 -13.46 9.55 -1.87
C LYS A 24 -12.57 10.77 -1.74
N CYS A 25 -11.59 10.93 -2.64
CA CYS A 25 -10.68 12.05 -2.58
C CYS A 25 -11.42 13.36 -2.85
N ILE A 26 -11.21 14.34 -1.97
CA ILE A 26 -11.79 15.69 -2.08
C ILE A 26 -10.75 16.75 -2.46
N GLY A 27 -9.53 16.34 -2.82
CA GLY A 27 -8.43 17.25 -3.18
C GLY A 27 -8.03 18.23 -2.08
N CYS A 28 -8.14 17.85 -0.80
CA CYS A 28 -7.85 18.74 0.33
C CYS A 28 -6.35 19.06 0.53
N GLY A 29 -5.45 18.26 -0.01
CA GLY A 29 -4.00 18.49 0.06
C GLY A 29 -3.30 18.09 1.37
N LEU A 30 -4.02 17.73 2.44
CA LEU A 30 -3.42 17.36 3.73
C LEU A 30 -2.35 16.27 3.64
N CYS A 31 -2.55 15.28 2.76
CA CYS A 31 -1.57 14.21 2.53
C CYS A 31 -0.23 14.71 1.96
N MET A 32 -0.22 15.83 1.23
CA MET A 32 1.01 16.47 0.76
C MET A 32 1.75 17.12 1.92
N GLU A 33 1.05 17.89 2.76
CA GLU A 33 1.62 18.53 3.95
C GLU A 33 2.15 17.51 4.97
N ALA A 34 1.48 16.36 5.09
CA ALA A 34 1.89 15.27 5.97
C ALA A 34 3.19 14.56 5.50
N CYS A 35 3.52 14.67 4.20
CA CYS A 35 4.63 13.91 3.62
C CYS A 35 5.97 14.56 3.95
N GLN A 36 6.75 13.94 4.84
CA GLN A 36 8.06 14.46 5.24
C GLN A 36 9.15 14.34 4.15
N MET A 37 8.85 13.65 3.05
CA MET A 37 9.75 13.41 1.93
C MET A 37 9.32 14.19 0.67
N ASP A 38 8.22 14.95 0.73
CA ASP A 38 7.70 15.72 -0.41
C ASP A 38 7.51 14.91 -1.72
N VAL A 39 7.14 13.62 -1.60
CA VAL A 39 6.98 12.74 -2.79
C VAL A 39 5.70 12.98 -3.58
N LEU A 40 4.82 13.86 -3.08
CA LEU A 40 3.52 14.18 -3.65
C LEU A 40 3.51 15.60 -4.20
N ILE A 41 2.96 15.78 -5.41
CA ILE A 41 2.78 17.09 -6.03
C ILE A 41 1.29 17.38 -6.26
N PRO A 42 0.89 18.66 -6.33
CA PRO A 42 -0.49 19.03 -6.62
C PRO A 42 -0.98 18.42 -7.93
N ALA A 43 -2.26 18.02 -7.96
CA ALA A 43 -2.90 17.53 -9.16
C ALA A 43 -3.05 18.65 -10.21
N ALA A 44 -3.08 18.27 -11.49
CA ALA A 44 -3.38 19.20 -12.57
C ALA A 44 -4.80 19.82 -12.45
N GLU A 45 -5.76 19.04 -11.95
CA GLU A 45 -7.15 19.47 -11.78
C GLU A 45 -7.49 19.74 -10.32
N LYS A 46 -8.19 20.85 -10.06
CA LYS A 46 -8.63 21.21 -8.71
C LYS A 46 -9.64 20.19 -8.19
N GLY A 47 -9.35 19.60 -7.03
CA GLY A 47 -10.21 18.59 -6.39
C GLY A 47 -9.76 17.15 -6.68
N ALA A 48 -8.83 16.93 -7.61
CA ALA A 48 -8.24 15.62 -7.83
C ALA A 48 -7.18 15.26 -6.76
N HIS A 49 -6.85 13.97 -6.69
CA HIS A 49 -5.79 13.49 -5.79
C HIS A 49 -4.40 13.95 -6.29
N PRO A 50 -3.43 14.16 -5.40
CA PRO A 50 -2.07 14.53 -5.81
C PRO A 50 -1.40 13.43 -6.63
N GLU A 51 -0.42 13.82 -7.44
CA GLU A 51 0.42 12.90 -8.20
C GLU A 51 1.62 12.45 -7.36
N VAL A 52 2.05 11.20 -7.52
CA VAL A 52 3.23 10.65 -6.83
C VAL A 52 4.45 10.86 -7.74
N ALA A 53 5.17 11.96 -7.54
CA ALA A 53 6.29 12.35 -8.40
C ALA A 53 7.56 11.52 -8.13
N TYR A 54 7.83 11.21 -6.85
CA TYR A 54 9.07 10.55 -6.40
C TYR A 54 8.74 9.26 -5.64
N ALA A 55 8.11 8.31 -6.35
CA ALA A 55 7.59 7.08 -5.76
C ALA A 55 8.67 6.19 -5.12
N ASP A 56 9.90 6.26 -5.62
CA ASP A 56 11.09 5.56 -5.14
C ASP A 56 11.68 6.15 -3.86
N GLU A 57 11.40 7.42 -3.56
CA GLU A 57 11.83 8.10 -2.32
C GLU A 57 10.84 7.92 -1.16
N CYS A 58 9.70 7.26 -1.39
CA CYS A 58 8.71 7.03 -0.35
C CYS A 58 9.26 6.12 0.77
N TRP A 59 9.25 6.61 2.02
CA TRP A 59 9.65 5.81 3.19
C TRP A 59 8.55 4.87 3.70
N TYR A 60 7.37 4.84 3.07
CA TYR A 60 6.25 3.99 3.50
C TYR A 60 5.86 4.21 4.98
N CYS A 61 5.96 5.44 5.48
CA CYS A 61 5.63 5.78 6.87
C CYS A 61 4.11 5.76 7.16
N GLY A 62 3.29 5.98 6.13
CA GLY A 62 1.82 5.99 6.25
C GLY A 62 1.20 7.28 6.78
N CYS A 63 1.98 8.35 7.01
CA CYS A 63 1.44 9.64 7.47
C CYS A 63 0.33 10.18 6.55
N CYS A 64 0.52 10.08 5.24
CA CYS A 64 -0.50 10.49 4.26
C CYS A 64 -1.83 9.73 4.42
N VAL A 65 -1.79 8.44 4.79
CA VAL A 65 -2.99 7.63 5.04
C VAL A 65 -3.67 8.07 6.33
N MET A 66 -2.90 8.29 7.40
CA MET A 66 -3.42 8.70 8.71
C MET A 66 -4.09 10.08 8.67
N GLU A 67 -3.54 11.00 7.88
CA GLU A 67 -4.07 12.37 7.75
C GLU A 67 -5.23 12.49 6.76
N CYS A 68 -5.57 11.43 6.02
CA CYS A 68 -6.65 11.50 5.04
C CYS A 68 -8.02 11.43 5.73
N PRO A 69 -8.84 12.51 5.75
CA PRO A 69 -10.13 12.51 6.46
C PRO A 69 -11.23 11.69 5.76
N LYS A 70 -10.92 11.10 4.59
CA LYS A 70 -11.84 10.34 3.75
C LYS A 70 -11.38 8.91 3.48
N ASP A 71 -10.30 8.47 4.12
CA ASP A 71 -9.69 7.16 3.90
C ASP A 71 -9.50 6.84 2.41
N ALA A 72 -9.10 7.87 1.64
CA ALA A 72 -8.98 7.79 0.18
C ALA A 72 -7.62 7.28 -0.28
N ILE A 73 -6.70 6.96 0.62
CA ILE A 73 -5.30 6.63 0.30
C ILE A 73 -4.98 5.24 0.81
N LYS A 74 -4.38 4.42 -0.05
CA LYS A 74 -3.86 3.10 0.32
C LYS A 74 -2.36 3.07 0.10
N LEU A 75 -1.62 2.74 1.17
CA LEU A 75 -0.19 2.50 1.14
C LEU A 75 0.10 1.03 0.82
N HIS A 76 0.96 0.78 -0.15
CA HIS A 76 1.44 -0.54 -0.53
C HIS A 76 2.88 -0.69 -0.07
N HIS A 77 3.11 -1.42 1.02
CA HIS A 77 4.47 -1.73 1.45
C HIS A 77 5.17 -2.63 0.41
N PRO A 78 6.49 -2.42 0.20
CA PRO A 78 7.25 -3.28 -0.67
C PRO A 78 7.39 -4.66 -0.02
N LEU A 79 7.65 -5.70 -0.82
CA LEU A 79 7.58 -7.09 -0.36
C LEU A 79 8.41 -7.36 0.89
N MET A 80 9.60 -6.76 0.99
CA MET A 80 10.50 -6.90 2.15
C MET A 80 9.90 -6.36 3.47
N ASN A 81 8.95 -5.42 3.39
CA ASN A 81 8.33 -4.79 4.55
C ASN A 81 6.92 -5.33 4.83
N GLN A 82 6.42 -6.28 4.02
CA GLN A 82 5.13 -6.91 4.26
C GLN A 82 5.25 -7.93 5.39
N THR A 83 4.73 -7.60 6.57
CA THR A 83 4.67 -8.53 7.69
C THR A 83 3.71 -9.67 7.35
N ARG A 84 4.23 -10.89 7.33
CA ARG A 84 3.42 -12.09 7.14
C ARG A 84 3.22 -12.77 8.49
N TRP A 85 2.20 -12.32 9.21
CA TRP A 85 1.71 -13.07 10.36
C TRP A 85 0.94 -14.28 9.85
N VAL A 86 1.49 -15.47 10.13
CA VAL A 86 0.83 -16.73 9.83
C VAL A 86 0.71 -17.50 11.11
N GLU A 87 -0.52 -17.85 11.47
CA GLU A 87 -0.84 -18.82 12.51
C GLU A 87 0.04 -20.07 12.30
N LYS A 88 0.89 -20.40 13.27
CA LYS A 88 1.74 -21.60 13.20
C LYS A 88 0.90 -22.85 12.91
N ALA A 89 -0.27 -22.94 13.54
CA ALA A 89 -1.24 -24.01 13.30
C ALA A 89 -1.65 -24.10 11.83
N SER A 90 -1.86 -22.98 11.14
CA SER A 90 -2.23 -22.95 9.71
C SER A 90 -1.10 -23.41 8.77
N LEU A 91 0.16 -23.31 9.20
CA LEU A 91 1.32 -23.85 8.46
C LEU A 91 1.47 -25.36 8.66
N LEU A 92 1.13 -25.86 9.85
CA LEU A 92 1.27 -27.27 10.24
C LEU A 92 0.06 -28.12 9.82
N ALA A 93 -1.16 -27.57 9.91
CA ALA A 93 -2.40 -28.26 9.53
C ALA A 93 -2.42 -28.65 8.05
N LYS A 94 -1.80 -27.84 7.18
CA LYS A 94 -1.62 -28.14 5.74
C LYS A 94 -0.53 -29.19 5.46
N GLY A 95 -0.04 -29.88 6.49
CA GLY A 95 1.01 -30.92 6.41
C GLY A 95 0.64 -32.24 7.08
N THR A 96 -0.60 -32.39 7.56
CA THR A 96 -1.10 -33.62 8.22
C THR A 96 -2.43 -34.05 7.63
N GLU A 97 -2.47 -34.21 6.31
CA GLU A 97 -3.44 -35.15 5.72
C GLU A 97 -2.82 -36.55 5.87
N LYS A 98 -3.43 -37.34 6.75
CA LYS A 98 -3.13 -38.75 6.96
C LYS A 98 -3.47 -39.56 5.72
#